data_AF-A0A1N6HR61-F1
#
_entry.id   AF-A0A1N6HR61-F1
#
_cell.length_a   1.000
_cell.length_b   1.000
_cell.length_c   1.000
_cell.angle_alpha   90.00
_cell.angle_beta   90.00
_cell.angle_gamma   90.00
#
_symmetry.space_group_name_H-M   'P 1'
#
loop_
_entity.id
_entity.type
_entity.pdbx_description
1 polymer ?
#
loop_
_entity_poly.entity_id
_entity_poly.type
_entity_poly.pdbx_seq_one_letter_code
_entity_poly.pdbx_strand_id
1 'polypeptide(L)'
;MPQNMPQELYKQVIPYKPKKGEDYMSPEQLVHFRKILEGMKIELGKDIDRAVHTMQDEATVFADPNDRASQESDMTLELRNRDRERKLIKKIDEIIAKIDADDYGYCESCGIEIGLKRLEARPTATLCIDCKTLDEIRERQMAK
;
A
#
# COMPACT_ATOMS: atom_id res chain seq x y z
N MET A 1 0.51 -11.56 -0.67
CA MET A 1 0.49 -10.08 -0.60
C MET A 1 -0.57 -9.65 0.40
N PRO A 2 -0.38 -8.67 1.29
CA PRO A 2 -1.41 -8.30 2.25
C PRO A 2 -2.64 -7.79 1.50
N GLN A 3 -3.76 -8.54 1.62
CA GLN A 3 -4.99 -8.34 0.86
C GLN A 3 -5.90 -7.26 1.43
N ASN A 4 -5.54 -6.62 2.55
CA ASN A 4 -6.31 -5.54 3.13
C ASN A 4 -5.37 -4.37 3.47
N MET A 5 -5.34 -3.40 2.56
CA MET A 5 -4.86 -2.06 2.84
C MET A 5 -6.01 -1.32 3.54
N PRO A 6 -5.80 -0.61 4.66
CA PRO A 6 -6.87 0.02 5.41
C PRO A 6 -7.67 0.96 4.50
N GLN A 7 -8.98 0.70 4.41
CA GLN A 7 -9.93 1.37 3.51
C GLN A 7 -10.16 2.86 3.86
N GLU A 8 -9.51 3.39 4.87
CA GLU A 8 -9.77 4.77 5.33
C GLU A 8 -8.82 5.79 4.70
N LEU A 9 -7.63 5.35 4.24
CA LEU A 9 -6.64 6.24 3.61
C LEU A 9 -7.12 6.82 2.26
N TYR A 10 -7.99 6.11 1.53
CA TYR A 10 -8.41 6.51 0.18
C TYR A 10 -9.55 7.55 0.17
N LYS A 11 -10.23 7.80 1.29
CA LYS A 11 -11.48 8.57 1.30
C LYS A 11 -11.31 10.07 0.99
N GLN A 12 -10.09 10.59 0.95
CA GLN A 12 -9.84 12.03 0.74
C GLN A 12 -9.18 12.39 -0.59
N VAL A 13 -8.90 11.42 -1.46
CA VAL A 13 -8.27 11.71 -2.76
C VAL A 13 -9.35 12.01 -3.80
N ILE A 14 -9.37 13.25 -4.28
CA ILE A 14 -10.23 13.66 -5.41
C ILE A 14 -9.70 12.97 -6.68
N PRO A 15 -10.51 12.16 -7.39
CA PRO A 15 -10.06 11.50 -8.63
C PRO A 15 -9.53 12.50 -9.65
N TYR A 16 -8.47 12.12 -10.36
CA TYR A 16 -7.92 12.90 -11.45
C TYR A 16 -8.91 12.96 -12.61
N LYS A 17 -9.09 14.15 -13.18
CA LYS A 17 -9.95 14.38 -14.34
C LYS A 17 -9.08 14.68 -15.55
N PRO A 18 -8.80 13.69 -16.41
CA PRO A 18 -7.93 13.91 -17.56
C PRO A 18 -8.55 14.91 -18.52
N LYS A 19 -7.72 15.80 -19.06
CA LYS A 19 -8.10 16.76 -20.09
C LYS A 19 -8.22 16.03 -21.44
N LYS A 20 -9.01 16.58 -22.36
CA LYS A 20 -9.20 15.98 -23.68
C LYS A 20 -7.87 16.01 -24.45
N GLY A 21 -7.39 14.85 -24.89
CA GLY A 21 -6.13 14.72 -25.62
C GLY A 21 -4.89 14.86 -24.75
N GLU A 22 -5.04 14.73 -23.43
CA GLU A 22 -3.90 14.67 -22.51
C GLU A 22 -3.15 13.35 -22.66
N ASP A 23 -1.82 13.43 -22.72
CA ASP A 23 -0.97 12.25 -22.78
C ASP A 23 -1.06 11.43 -21.48
N TYR A 24 -0.90 10.12 -21.62
CA TYR A 24 -0.82 9.22 -20.48
C TYR A 24 0.46 9.51 -19.69
N MET A 25 0.33 9.55 -18.35
CA MET A 25 1.40 9.93 -17.44
C MET A 25 2.00 11.31 -17.73
N SER A 26 1.14 12.26 -18.06
CA SER A 26 1.49 13.68 -18.12
C SER A 26 2.11 14.16 -16.80
N PRO A 27 2.87 15.28 -16.80
CA PRO A 27 3.38 15.87 -15.57
C PRO A 27 2.30 16.15 -14.51
N GLU A 28 1.08 16.52 -14.93
CA GLU A 28 -0.05 16.75 -14.03
C GLU A 28 -0.55 15.43 -13.38
N GLN A 29 -0.58 14.33 -14.15
CA GLN A 29 -0.91 12.99 -13.64
C GLN A 29 0.15 12.46 -12.68
N LEU A 30 1.44 12.61 -13.02
CA LEU A 30 2.55 12.17 -12.17
C LEU A 30 2.56 12.92 -10.82
N VAL A 31 2.32 14.24 -10.84
CA VAL A 31 2.17 15.04 -9.61
C VAL A 31 0.98 14.55 -8.77
N HIS A 32 -0.14 14.21 -9.41
CA HIS A 32 -1.31 13.65 -8.72
C HIS A 32 -0.97 12.34 -7.99
N PHE A 33 -0.39 11.36 -8.69
CA PHE A 33 -0.05 10.06 -8.08
C PHE A 33 1.06 10.17 -7.03
N ARG A 34 2.05 11.03 -7.24
CA ARG A 34 3.07 11.34 -6.24
C ARG A 34 2.44 11.84 -4.95
N LYS A 35 1.51 12.78 -5.03
CA LYS A 35 0.82 13.33 -3.84
C LYS A 35 0.05 12.24 -3.09
N ILE A 36 -0.59 11.31 -3.81
CA ILE A 36 -1.27 10.17 -3.18
C ILE A 36 -0.26 9.30 -2.43
N LEU A 37 0.82 8.89 -3.09
CA LEU A 37 1.84 8.01 -2.53
C LEU A 37 2.52 8.63 -1.30
N GLU A 38 2.89 9.91 -1.38
CA GLU A 38 3.48 10.65 -0.25
C GLU A 38 2.50 10.77 0.91
N GLY A 39 1.23 11.06 0.64
CA GLY A 39 0.17 11.08 1.66
C GLY A 39 0.00 9.72 2.33
N MET A 40 -0.02 8.64 1.55
CA MET A 40 -0.10 7.27 2.09
C MET A 40 1.10 6.94 2.98
N LYS A 41 2.32 7.33 2.56
CA LYS A 41 3.55 7.11 3.32
C LYS A 41 3.52 7.83 4.67
N ILE A 42 3.06 9.09 4.68
CA ILE A 42 2.95 9.89 5.91
C ILE A 42 1.97 9.25 6.88
N GLU A 43 0.78 8.86 6.42
CA GLU A 43 -0.22 8.24 7.30
C GLU A 43 0.24 6.88 7.83
N LEU A 44 0.84 6.03 7.00
CA LEU A 44 1.44 4.77 7.46
C LEU A 44 2.54 4.99 8.50
N GLY A 45 3.35 6.05 8.35
CA GLY A 45 4.34 6.44 9.35
C GLY A 45 3.69 6.77 10.70
N LYS A 46 2.62 7.58 10.68
CA LYS A 46 1.85 7.93 11.88
C LYS A 46 1.15 6.73 12.51
N ASP A 47 0.66 5.79 11.72
CA ASP A 47 0.05 4.54 12.21
C ASP A 47 1.10 3.70 12.95
N ILE A 48 2.27 3.50 12.36
CA ILE A 48 3.39 2.79 12.98
C ILE A 48 3.82 3.46 14.29
N ASP A 49 3.98 4.78 14.30
CA ASP A 49 4.41 5.52 15.49
C ASP A 49 3.39 5.39 16.63
N ARG A 50 2.09 5.51 16.32
CA ARG A 50 1.00 5.28 17.29
C ARG A 50 1.03 3.86 17.84
N ALA A 51 1.15 2.84 16.99
CA ALA A 51 1.20 1.45 17.41
C ALA A 51 2.40 1.19 18.35
N VAL A 52 3.58 1.75 18.04
CA VAL A 52 4.76 1.63 18.90
C VAL A 52 4.52 2.25 20.28
N HIS A 53 3.89 3.42 20.36
CA HIS A 53 3.55 4.04 21.63
C HIS A 53 2.57 3.18 22.44
N THR A 54 1.50 2.69 21.84
CA THR A 54 0.53 1.80 22.51
C THR A 54 1.22 0.54 23.07
N MET A 55 2.09 -0.10 22.29
CA MET A 55 2.83 -1.29 22.74
C MET A 55 3.78 -0.99 23.90
N GLN A 56 4.40 0.20 23.93
CA GLN A 56 5.26 0.62 25.04
C GLN A 56 4.44 0.81 26.32
N ASP A 57 3.28 1.43 26.22
CA ASP A 57 2.38 1.63 27.36
C ASP A 57 1.87 0.28 27.90
N GLU A 58 1.42 -0.62 27.02
CA GLU A 58 0.95 -1.96 27.38
C GLU A 58 2.06 -2.82 28.02
N ALA A 59 3.30 -2.69 27.57
CA ALA A 59 4.44 -3.41 28.15
C ALA A 59 4.75 -3.00 29.60
N THR A 60 4.26 -1.85 30.06
CA THR A 60 4.39 -1.42 31.46
C THR A 60 3.27 -1.94 32.37
N VAL A 61 2.19 -2.48 31.79
CA VAL A 61 1.06 -3.04 32.52
C VAL A 61 1.30 -4.52 32.78
N PHE A 62 1.42 -4.90 34.06
CA PHE A 62 1.52 -6.30 34.45
C PHE A 62 0.16 -6.97 34.27
N ALA A 63 0.01 -7.75 33.19
CA ALA A 63 -1.17 -8.60 33.01
C ALA A 63 -1.25 -9.66 34.11
N ASP A 64 -2.48 -9.97 34.53
CA ASP A 64 -2.72 -11.11 35.39
C ASP A 64 -2.46 -12.42 34.62
N PRO A 65 -2.35 -13.57 35.31
CA PRO A 65 -2.06 -14.85 34.64
C PRO A 65 -3.11 -15.28 33.60
N ASN A 66 -4.36 -14.83 33.71
CA ASN A 66 -5.44 -15.16 32.77
C ASN A 66 -5.38 -14.29 31.51
N ASP A 67 -4.99 -13.02 31.66
CA ASP A 67 -4.94 -12.03 30.57
C ASP A 67 -3.63 -12.10 29.77
N ARG A 68 -2.58 -12.70 30.34
CA ARG A 68 -1.26 -12.80 29.70
C ARG A 68 -1.31 -13.45 28.31
N ALA A 69 -2.12 -14.48 28.13
CA ALA A 69 -2.23 -15.18 26.85
C ALA A 69 -2.87 -14.31 25.77
N SER A 70 -3.86 -13.48 26.14
CA SER A 70 -4.52 -12.53 25.23
C SER A 70 -3.54 -11.42 24.84
N GLN A 71 -2.87 -10.81 25.81
CA GLN A 71 -1.90 -9.73 25.58
C GLN A 71 -0.76 -10.18 24.65
N GLU A 72 -0.21 -11.39 24.83
CA GLU A 72 0.86 -11.91 23.97
C GLU A 72 0.37 -12.15 22.52
N SER A 73 -0.88 -12.61 22.37
CA SER A 73 -1.50 -12.83 21.07
C SER A 73 -1.70 -11.51 20.32
N ASP A 74 -2.21 -10.49 21.00
CA ASP A 74 -2.44 -9.15 20.45
C ASP A 74 -1.11 -8.48 20.06
N MET A 75 -0.11 -8.53 20.95
CA MET A 75 1.26 -8.07 20.69
C MET A 75 1.86 -8.72 19.43
N THR A 76 1.67 -10.04 19.28
CA THR A 76 2.16 -10.79 18.11
C THR A 76 1.47 -10.35 16.82
N LEU A 77 0.17 -10.08 16.89
CA LEU A 77 -0.60 -9.58 15.75
C LEU A 77 -0.12 -8.18 15.33
N GLU A 78 0.06 -7.28 16.30
CA GLU A 78 0.53 -5.90 16.04
C GLU A 78 1.92 -5.86 15.43
N LEU A 79 2.85 -6.68 15.93
CA LEU A 79 4.19 -6.82 15.33
C LEU A 79 4.13 -7.23 13.86
N ARG A 80 3.23 -8.16 13.50
CA ARG A 80 3.05 -8.62 12.11
C ARG A 80 2.41 -7.55 11.23
N ASN A 81 1.47 -6.76 11.76
CA ASN A 81 0.84 -5.66 11.04
C ASN A 81 1.87 -4.57 10.71
N ARG A 82 2.66 -4.16 11.71
CA ARG A 82 3.74 -3.19 11.53
C ARG A 82 4.77 -3.63 10.50
N ASP A 83 5.14 -4.91 10.47
CA ASP A 83 6.07 -5.43 9.47
C ASP A 83 5.48 -5.35 8.05
N ARG A 84 4.16 -5.50 7.88
CA ARG A 84 3.48 -5.31 6.59
C ARG A 84 3.46 -3.83 6.20
N GLU A 85 3.18 -2.93 7.12
CA GLU A 85 3.18 -1.48 6.88
C GLU A 85 4.57 -0.97 6.50
N ARG A 86 5.62 -1.41 7.21
CA ARG A 86 7.02 -1.09 6.86
C ARG A 86 7.39 -1.56 5.45
N LYS A 87 6.95 -2.77 5.07
CA LYS A 87 7.13 -3.27 3.69
C LYS A 87 6.35 -2.43 2.68
N LEU A 88 5.15 -1.97 3.03
CA LEU A 88 4.36 -1.10 2.17
C LEU A 88 5.01 0.27 1.99
N ILE A 89 5.56 0.88 3.05
CA ILE A 89 6.35 2.13 2.96
C ILE A 89 7.52 1.96 1.99
N LYS A 90 8.30 0.87 2.14
CA LYS A 90 9.39 0.58 1.20
C LYS A 90 8.88 0.44 -0.23
N LYS A 91 7.72 -0.21 -0.42
CA LYS A 91 7.13 -0.33 -1.75
C LYS A 91 6.69 1.02 -2.31
N ILE A 92 6.15 1.91 -1.48
CA ILE A 92 5.80 3.27 -1.89
C ILE A 92 7.05 4.03 -2.34
N ASP A 93 8.16 3.92 -1.61
CA ASP A 93 9.44 4.55 -1.98
C ASP A 93 9.96 4.04 -3.33
N GLU A 94 9.87 2.74 -3.60
CA GLU A 94 10.21 2.17 -4.91
C GLU A 94 9.35 2.76 -6.03
N ILE A 95 8.05 2.95 -5.78
CA ILE A 95 7.11 3.48 -6.80
C ILE A 95 7.33 4.97 -7.02
N ILE A 96 7.65 5.73 -5.98
CA ILE A 96 8.06 7.14 -6.12
C ILE A 96 9.32 7.24 -6.97
N ALA A 97 10.31 6.37 -6.75
CA ALA A 97 11.50 6.31 -7.60
C ALA A 97 11.19 5.96 -9.06
N LYS A 98 10.15 5.15 -9.32
CA LYS A 98 9.67 4.91 -10.70
C LYS A 98 9.01 6.14 -11.33
N ILE A 99 8.31 6.96 -10.54
CA ILE A 99 7.80 8.24 -11.02
C ILE A 99 8.97 9.16 -11.38
N ASP A 100 10.04 9.19 -10.58
CA ASP A 100 11.25 9.97 -10.88
C ASP A 100 11.99 9.49 -12.14
N ALA A 101 11.81 8.22 -12.51
CA ALA A 101 12.45 7.59 -13.67
C ALA A 101 11.54 7.52 -14.91
N ASP A 102 10.35 8.15 -14.89
CA ASP A 102 9.33 8.07 -15.95
C ASP A 102 8.90 6.63 -16.32
N ASP A 103 9.01 5.67 -15.39
CA ASP A 103 8.62 4.24 -15.54
C ASP A 103 7.33 3.91 -14.74
N TYR A 104 6.57 4.92 -14.35
CA TYR A 104 5.32 4.73 -13.61
C TYR A 104 4.12 4.60 -14.56
N GLY A 105 3.14 3.78 -14.16
CA GLY A 105 1.89 3.61 -14.91
C GLY A 105 1.86 2.42 -15.86
N TYR A 106 2.99 1.80 -16.19
CA TYR A 106 3.02 0.68 -17.14
C TYR A 106 3.10 -0.67 -16.44
N CYS A 107 2.52 -1.69 -17.07
CA CYS A 107 2.57 -3.07 -16.58
C CYS A 107 3.99 -3.65 -16.74
N GLU A 108 4.61 -4.07 -15.64
CA GLU A 108 5.94 -4.69 -15.65
C GLU A 108 6.01 -5.99 -16.46
N SER A 109 4.87 -6.66 -16.70
CA SER A 109 4.84 -7.94 -17.43
C SER A 109 4.60 -7.78 -18.93
N CYS A 110 3.85 -6.78 -19.38
CA CYS A 110 3.44 -6.65 -20.79
C CYS A 110 3.65 -5.25 -21.39
N GLY A 111 4.07 -4.27 -20.59
CA GLY A 111 4.33 -2.89 -21.03
C GLY A 111 3.08 -2.04 -21.29
N ILE A 112 1.88 -2.61 -21.17
CA ILE A 112 0.62 -1.87 -21.43
C ILE A 112 0.33 -0.91 -20.27
N GLU A 113 -0.28 0.22 -20.60
CA GLU A 113 -0.80 1.21 -19.65
C GLU A 113 -1.75 0.58 -18.61
N ILE A 114 -1.53 0.94 -17.36
CA ILE A 114 -2.43 0.61 -16.26
C ILE A 114 -3.45 1.73 -16.15
N GLY A 115 -4.74 1.39 -16.24
CA GLY A 115 -5.81 2.40 -16.22
C GLY A 115 -5.76 3.31 -14.98
N LEU A 116 -5.97 4.62 -15.19
CA LEU A 116 -5.86 5.65 -14.13
C LEU A 116 -6.70 5.31 -12.89
N LYS A 117 -7.97 4.92 -13.06
CA LYS A 117 -8.85 4.51 -11.95
C LYS A 117 -8.27 3.36 -11.11
N ARG A 118 -7.52 2.46 -11.73
CA ARG A 118 -6.87 1.35 -11.04
C ARG A 118 -5.68 1.85 -10.22
N LEU A 119 -4.87 2.74 -10.79
CA LEU A 119 -3.76 3.38 -10.07
C LEU A 119 -4.27 4.29 -8.94
N GLU A 120 -5.41 4.96 -9.11
CA GLU A 120 -6.02 5.74 -8.01
C GLU A 120 -6.48 4.83 -6.87
N ALA A 121 -7.07 3.68 -7.20
CA ALA A 121 -7.47 2.70 -6.19
C ALA A 121 -6.26 2.01 -5.52
N ARG A 122 -5.19 1.78 -6.29
CA ARG A 122 -3.95 1.14 -5.81
C ARG A 122 -2.74 1.69 -6.55
N PRO A 123 -2.14 2.80 -6.05
CA PRO A 123 -1.04 3.47 -6.76
C PRO A 123 0.26 2.69 -6.70
N THR A 124 0.37 1.70 -5.80
CA THR A 124 1.53 0.80 -5.73
C THR A 124 1.44 -0.38 -6.70
N ALA A 125 0.45 -0.43 -7.60
CA ALA A 125 0.21 -1.58 -8.45
C ALA A 125 1.11 -1.56 -9.69
N THR A 126 1.81 -2.66 -9.96
CA THR A 126 2.81 -2.74 -11.04
C THR A 126 2.41 -3.60 -12.24
N LEU A 127 1.27 -4.30 -12.16
CA LEU A 127 0.74 -5.13 -13.24
C LEU A 127 -0.60 -4.57 -13.73
N CYS A 128 -0.97 -4.80 -15.00
CA CYS A 128 -2.33 -4.56 -15.48
C CYS A 128 -3.31 -5.59 -14.88
N ILE A 129 -4.62 -5.41 -15.11
CA ILE A 129 -5.65 -6.29 -14.56
C ILE A 129 -5.52 -7.73 -15.08
N ASP A 130 -5.23 -7.90 -16.37
CA ASP A 130 -5.13 -9.22 -17.01
C ASP A 130 -3.92 -9.98 -16.49
N CYS A 131 -2.74 -9.35 -16.49
CA CYS A 131 -1.52 -9.93 -15.94
C CYS A 131 -1.68 -10.27 -14.46
N LYS A 132 -2.32 -9.41 -13.67
CA LYS A 132 -2.55 -9.71 -12.25
C LYS A 132 -3.53 -10.86 -12.05
N THR A 133 -4.56 -10.96 -12.88
CA THR A 133 -5.54 -12.07 -12.82
C THR A 133 -4.86 -13.40 -13.17
N LEU A 134 -4.01 -13.42 -14.21
CA LEU A 134 -3.25 -14.61 -14.59
C LEU A 134 -2.28 -15.04 -13.48
N ASP A 135 -1.58 -14.08 -12.87
CA ASP A 135 -0.69 -14.31 -11.74
C ASP A 135 -1.42 -14.95 -10.55
N GLU A 136 -2.59 -14.44 -10.18
CA GLU A 136 -3.42 -15.00 -9.11
C GLU A 136 -4.00 -16.39 -9.41
N ILE A 137 -4.25 -16.72 -10.68
CA ILE A 137 -4.64 -18.08 -11.10
C ILE A 137 -3.45 -19.04 -10.93
N ARG A 138 -2.26 -18.63 -11.36
CA ARG A 138 -1.03 -19.43 -11.24
C ARG A 138 -0.66 -19.67 -9.77
N GLU A 139 -0.70 -18.64 -8.93
CA GLU A 139 -0.48 -18.77 -7.48
C GLU A 139 -1.43 -19.80 -6.86
N ARG A 140 -2.73 -19.76 -7.19
CA ARG A 140 -3.72 -20.72 -6.70
C ARG A 140 -3.49 -22.16 -7.16
N GLN A 141 -2.97 -22.33 -8.37
CA GLN A 141 -2.64 -23.66 -8.90
C GLN A 141 -1.38 -24.25 -8.26
N MET A 142 -0.38 -23.40 -7.95
CA MET A 142 0.88 -23.83 -7.31
C MET A 142 0.78 -24.03 -5.80
N ALA A 143 -0.20 -23.40 -5.14
CA ALA A 143 -0.43 -23.56 -3.70
C ALA A 143 -1.23 -24.82 -3.32
N LYS A 144 -1.65 -25.62 -4.32
CA LYS A 144 -2.26 -26.94 -4.15
C LYS A 144 -1.21 -28.03 -4.29
#